data_AF-A0A3D5FKU7-F1
#
_entry.id   AF-A0A3D5FKU7-F1
#
_cell.length_a   1.000
_cell.length_b   1.000
_cell.length_c   1.000
_cell.angle_alpha   90.00
_cell.angle_beta   90.00
_cell.angle_gamma   90.00
#
_symmetry.space_group_name_H-M   'P 1'
#
loop_
_entity.id
_entity.type
_entity.pdbx_description
1 polymer ?
#
loop_
_entity_poly.entity_id
_entity_poly.type
_entity_poly.pdbx_seq_one_letter_code
_entity_poly.pdbx_strand_id
1 'polypeptide(L)'
;MADRLPDPHSLWDTEQPGLHLGTQRFTTSDEDLEFLARHGVTSMAINRLPFDREIGWDAEDLAAHRSNAAEFGIDVEMVALPVQQLNEAGGAIPAYMLGDFQVGEKETDLVAKMVRAAGDAGIPAIKYFLCEMENQR
;
A
#
# COMPACT_ATOMS: atom_id res chain seq x y z
N MET A 1 -17.63 -23.39 -13.61
CA MET A 1 -16.68 -23.06 -14.70
C MET A 1 -15.92 -21.85 -14.20
N ALA A 2 -14.63 -21.99 -13.89
CA ALA A 2 -13.83 -20.85 -13.45
C ALA A 2 -13.61 -19.93 -14.66
N ASP A 3 -14.01 -18.68 -14.55
CA ASP A 3 -13.78 -17.68 -15.59
C ASP A 3 -12.27 -17.53 -15.79
N ARG A 4 -11.83 -17.74 -17.02
CA ARG A 4 -10.41 -17.64 -17.38
C ARG A 4 -10.07 -16.15 -17.36
N LEU A 5 -9.16 -15.74 -16.48
CA LEU A 5 -8.67 -14.36 -16.45
C LEU A 5 -8.23 -13.96 -17.88
N PRO A 6 -8.55 -12.73 -18.31
CA PRO A 6 -8.19 -12.25 -19.65
C PRO A 6 -6.67 -12.31 -19.86
N ASP A 7 -6.27 -12.45 -21.12
CA ASP A 7 -4.85 -12.40 -21.52
C ASP A 7 -4.23 -11.10 -21.00
N PRO A 8 -3.16 -11.13 -20.17
CA PRO A 8 -2.59 -9.91 -19.60
C PRO A 8 -2.12 -8.91 -20.66
N HIS A 9 -1.86 -9.35 -21.90
CA HIS A 9 -1.53 -8.47 -23.01
C HIS A 9 -2.75 -7.77 -23.62
N SER A 10 -3.96 -8.30 -23.44
CA SER A 10 -5.19 -7.64 -23.91
C SER A 10 -5.61 -6.45 -23.03
N LEU A 11 -4.93 -6.21 -21.90
CA LEU A 11 -5.13 -5.02 -21.06
C LEU A 11 -4.41 -3.78 -21.62
N TRP A 12 -3.44 -3.97 -22.52
CA TRP A 12 -2.61 -2.90 -23.05
C TRP A 12 -3.07 -2.55 -24.47
N ASP A 13 -3.84 -1.47 -24.60
CA ASP A 13 -4.16 -0.89 -25.91
C ASP A 13 -2.92 -0.16 -26.43
N THR A 14 -2.22 -0.77 -27.39
CA THR A 14 -1.02 -0.17 -28.00
C THR A 14 -1.34 0.98 -28.96
N GLU A 15 -2.60 1.08 -29.41
CA GLU A 15 -3.10 2.19 -30.25
C GLU A 15 -3.58 3.37 -29.38
N GLN A 16 -3.96 3.11 -28.13
CA GLN A 16 -4.29 4.11 -27.12
C GLN A 16 -3.43 3.93 -25.86
N PRO A 17 -2.12 4.24 -25.93
CA PRO A 17 -1.25 4.12 -24.76
C PRO A 17 -1.70 5.10 -23.67
N GLY A 18 -2.40 4.57 -22.66
CA GLY A 18 -2.84 5.31 -21.48
C GLY A 18 -1.74 5.31 -20.43
N LEU A 19 -1.31 6.49 -19.99
CA LEU A 19 -0.37 6.63 -18.88
C LEU A 19 -1.17 6.90 -17.60
N HIS A 20 -1.16 5.94 -16.68
CA HIS A 20 -1.72 6.09 -15.34
C HIS A 20 -0.64 6.65 -14.40
N LEU A 21 -0.79 7.92 -14.00
CA LEU A 21 0.20 8.63 -13.19
C LEU A 21 -0.25 8.76 -11.75
N GLY A 22 0.66 8.50 -10.82
CA GLY A 22 0.45 8.78 -9.41
C GLY A 22 1.71 9.22 -8.69
N THR A 23 1.54 9.71 -7.46
CA THR A 23 2.62 10.14 -6.58
C THR A 23 2.73 9.25 -5.34
N GLN A 24 3.85 9.33 -4.63
CA GLN A 24 4.06 8.54 -3.42
C GLN A 24 4.70 9.29 -2.25
N ARG A 25 4.81 10.61 -2.28
CA ARG A 25 5.57 11.36 -1.26
C ARG A 25 4.71 12.09 -0.23
N PHE A 26 3.42 12.21 -0.49
CA PHE A 26 2.50 13.07 0.24
C PHE A 26 1.66 12.28 1.24
N THR A 27 1.02 13.01 2.16
CA THR A 27 0.01 12.51 3.08
C THR A 27 -1.38 12.85 2.57
N THR A 28 -2.42 12.50 3.33
CA THR A 28 -3.81 12.90 3.06
C THR A 28 -4.21 14.10 3.91
N SER A 29 -3.30 15.03 4.19
CA SER A 29 -3.67 16.32 4.77
C SER A 29 -4.28 17.21 3.68
N ASP A 30 -5.16 18.12 4.06
CA ASP A 30 -5.81 19.03 3.12
C ASP A 30 -4.77 19.86 2.33
N GLU A 31 -3.69 20.31 2.98
CA GLU A 31 -2.60 21.05 2.33
C GLU A 31 -1.92 20.22 1.22
N ASP A 32 -1.60 18.96 1.50
CA ASP A 32 -0.98 18.05 0.53
C ASP A 32 -1.94 17.74 -0.62
N LEU A 33 -3.21 17.45 -0.32
CA LEU A 33 -4.23 17.09 -1.30
C LEU A 33 -4.58 18.27 -2.21
N GLU A 34 -4.71 19.47 -1.67
CA GLU A 34 -4.89 20.69 -2.47
C GLU A 34 -3.69 20.94 -3.38
N PHE A 35 -2.46 20.75 -2.87
CA PHE A 35 -1.26 20.88 -3.68
C PHE A 35 -1.29 19.91 -4.86
N LEU A 36 -1.60 18.64 -4.61
CA LEU A 36 -1.67 17.61 -5.64
C LEU A 36 -2.74 17.89 -6.69
N ALA A 37 -3.95 18.26 -6.24
CA ALA A 37 -5.06 18.59 -7.14
C ALA A 37 -4.71 19.77 -8.07
N ARG A 38 -4.05 20.81 -7.53
CA ARG A 38 -3.57 21.96 -8.33
C ARG A 38 -2.54 21.59 -9.40
N HIS A 39 -1.83 20.47 -9.24
CA HIS A 39 -0.82 19.97 -10.19
C HIS A 39 -1.36 18.85 -11.10
N GLY A 40 -2.67 18.59 -11.09
CA GLY A 40 -3.31 17.60 -11.95
C GLY A 40 -2.99 16.15 -11.57
N VAL A 41 -2.57 15.90 -10.33
CA VAL A 41 -2.38 14.55 -9.83
C VAL A 41 -3.74 13.99 -9.44
N THR A 42 -4.07 12.79 -9.94
CA THR A 42 -5.35 12.12 -9.70
C THR A 42 -5.20 10.80 -8.93
N SER A 43 -3.99 10.30 -8.75
CA SER A 43 -3.74 9.04 -8.03
C SER A 43 -2.55 9.18 -7.08
N MET A 44 -2.60 8.49 -5.94
CA MET A 44 -1.53 8.53 -4.95
C MET A 44 -1.33 7.21 -4.20
N ALA A 45 -0.15 7.09 -3.60
CA ALA A 45 0.21 6.06 -2.65
C ALA A 45 0.57 6.65 -1.29
N ILE A 46 0.03 6.08 -0.22
CA ILE A 46 0.34 6.49 1.16
C ILE A 46 1.52 5.66 1.69
N ASN A 47 2.57 6.31 2.15
CA ASN A 47 3.78 5.63 2.65
C ASN A 47 3.81 5.36 4.14
N ARG A 48 3.00 6.09 4.91
CA ARG A 48 2.99 6.00 6.36
C ARG A 48 1.54 5.98 6.81
N LEU A 49 1.17 4.86 7.43
CA LEU A 49 -0.10 4.65 8.07
C LEU A 49 0.17 4.24 9.51
N PRO A 50 -0.76 4.53 10.44
CA PRO A 50 -0.75 3.91 11.75
C PRO A 50 -0.67 2.40 11.62
N PHE A 51 0.14 1.78 12.47
CA PHE A 51 0.32 0.33 12.51
C PHE A 51 0.13 -0.14 13.95
N ASP A 52 -0.75 -1.11 14.12
CA ASP A 52 -1.02 -1.78 15.38
C ASP A 52 -0.51 -3.23 15.33
N ARG A 53 0.07 -3.71 16.43
CA ARG A 53 0.69 -5.05 16.47
C ARG A 53 -0.34 -6.18 16.49
N GLU A 54 -1.52 -5.95 17.06
CA GLU A 54 -2.54 -6.97 17.24
C GLU A 54 -3.42 -7.11 15.99
N ILE A 55 -3.83 -5.97 15.41
CA ILE A 55 -4.75 -5.93 14.27
C ILE A 55 -4.07 -5.64 12.93
N GLY A 56 -2.89 -5.00 12.93
CA GLY A 56 -2.21 -4.55 11.72
C GLY A 56 -2.69 -3.16 11.29
N TRP A 57 -3.58 -3.12 10.32
CA TRP A 57 -4.24 -1.90 9.87
C TRP A 57 -5.73 -1.95 10.18
N ASP A 58 -6.28 -0.79 10.53
CA ASP A 58 -7.72 -0.59 10.62
C ASP A 58 -8.28 -0.26 9.23
N ALA A 59 -9.29 -1.02 8.79
CA ALA A 59 -9.90 -0.84 7.48
C ALA A 59 -10.73 0.46 7.38
N GLU A 60 -11.34 0.92 8.49
CA GLU A 60 -12.09 2.15 8.54
C GLU A 60 -11.15 3.36 8.41
N ASP A 61 -9.99 3.33 9.07
CA ASP A 61 -8.96 4.37 8.94
C ASP A 61 -8.44 4.45 7.49
N LEU A 62 -8.15 3.31 6.87
CA LEU A 62 -7.75 3.25 5.46
C LEU A 62 -8.84 3.81 4.53
N ALA A 63 -10.11 3.47 4.78
CA ALA A 63 -11.25 3.97 4.02
C ALA A 63 -11.45 5.48 4.23
N ALA A 64 -11.16 6.00 5.43
CA ALA A 64 -11.21 7.43 5.73
C ALA A 64 -10.13 8.19 4.95
N HIS A 65 -8.91 7.68 4.89
CA HIS A 65 -7.85 8.25 4.04
C HIS A 65 -8.25 8.32 2.57
N ARG A 66 -8.84 7.23 2.05
CA ARG A 66 -9.36 7.19 0.67
C ARG A 66 -10.49 8.20 0.45
N SER A 67 -11.42 8.28 1.39
CA SER A 67 -12.56 9.20 1.30
C SER A 67 -12.11 10.65 1.33
N ASN A 68 -11.14 11.01 2.20
CA ASN A 68 -10.60 12.36 2.25
C ASN A 68 -9.93 12.75 0.94
N ALA A 69 -9.07 11.90 0.37
CA ALA A 69 -8.42 12.17 -0.90
C ALA A 69 -9.43 12.33 -2.06
N ALA A 70 -10.51 11.55 -2.05
CA ALA A 70 -11.55 11.60 -3.07
C ALA A 70 -12.29 12.95 -3.12
N GLU A 71 -12.41 13.67 -1.99
CA GLU A 71 -12.98 15.02 -1.96
C GLU A 71 -12.18 16.02 -2.82
N PHE A 72 -10.90 15.76 -3.04
CA PHE A 72 -9.99 16.55 -3.88
C PHE A 72 -9.84 15.98 -5.30
N GLY A 73 -10.58 14.92 -5.64
CA GLY A 73 -10.46 14.22 -6.93
C GLY A 73 -9.22 13.34 -7.06
N ILE A 74 -8.70 12.84 -5.93
CA ILE A 74 -7.50 12.00 -5.87
C ILE A 74 -7.85 10.61 -5.35
N ASP A 75 -7.47 9.58 -6.09
CA ASP A 75 -7.64 8.18 -5.69
C ASP A 75 -6.43 7.67 -4.89
N VAL A 76 -6.69 7.08 -3.71
CA VAL A 76 -5.70 6.32 -2.96
C VAL A 76 -5.69 4.89 -3.49
N GLU A 77 -4.66 4.55 -4.27
CA GLU A 77 -4.59 3.27 -4.98
C GLU A 77 -3.60 2.30 -4.34
N MET A 78 -2.63 2.81 -3.60
CA MET A 78 -1.64 1.97 -2.93
C MET A 78 -1.32 2.44 -1.53
N VAL A 79 -0.96 1.48 -0.68
CA VAL A 79 -0.41 1.73 0.65
C VAL A 79 0.92 1.01 0.83
N ALA A 80 1.85 1.61 1.58
CA ALA A 80 3.14 0.99 1.85
C ALA A 80 3.08 0.13 3.10
N LEU A 81 3.45 -1.15 2.97
CA LEU A 81 3.61 -2.05 4.09
C LEU A 81 4.72 -1.53 5.04
N PRO A 82 4.50 -1.47 6.36
CA PRO A 82 5.48 -0.97 7.31
C PRO A 82 6.52 -2.07 7.64
N VAL A 83 7.24 -2.56 6.63
CA VAL A 83 8.17 -3.72 6.72
C VAL A 83 9.11 -3.62 7.93
N GLN A 84 9.73 -2.46 8.13
CA GLN A 84 10.69 -2.23 9.22
C GLN A 84 10.06 -2.25 10.61
N GLN A 85 8.73 -2.16 10.72
CA GLN A 85 8.03 -2.22 12.00
C GLN A 85 7.58 -3.64 12.32
N LEU A 86 7.64 -4.59 11.38
CA LEU A 86 7.12 -5.95 11.58
C LEU A 86 7.93 -6.78 12.58
N ASN A 87 9.24 -6.54 12.69
CA ASN A 87 10.09 -7.28 13.61
C ASN A 87 9.68 -7.07 15.08
N GLU A 88 9.23 -8.14 15.75
CA GLU A 88 8.79 -8.12 17.16
C GLU A 88 9.92 -7.78 18.15
N ALA A 89 11.17 -8.13 17.80
CA ALA A 89 12.36 -7.80 18.58
C ALA A 89 12.88 -6.37 18.35
N GLY A 90 12.18 -5.54 17.55
CA GLY A 90 12.51 -4.13 17.32
C GLY A 90 13.63 -3.90 16.29
N GLY A 91 14.03 -4.94 15.55
CA GLY A 91 14.94 -4.79 14.41
C GLY A 91 14.28 -4.15 13.19
N ALA A 92 15.06 -3.70 12.21
CA ALA A 92 14.53 -3.17 10.95
C ALA A 92 14.18 -4.26 9.91
N ILE A 93 14.58 -5.51 10.17
CA ILE A 93 14.47 -6.63 9.24
C ILE A 93 13.54 -7.67 9.85
N PRO A 94 12.37 -7.97 9.26
CA PRO A 94 11.44 -8.98 9.76
C PRO A 94 12.09 -10.36 9.95
N ALA A 95 11.64 -11.11 10.95
CA ALA A 95 12.07 -12.47 11.23
C ALA A 95 11.88 -13.42 10.03
N TYR A 96 10.80 -13.25 9.24
CA TYR A 96 10.60 -14.05 8.02
C TYR A 96 11.70 -13.83 6.97
N MET A 97 12.37 -12.67 6.96
CA MET A 97 13.51 -12.40 6.07
C MET A 97 14.82 -12.95 6.63
N LEU A 98 14.91 -13.13 7.95
CA LEU A 98 16.07 -13.68 8.64
C LEU A 98 16.08 -15.22 8.69
N GLY A 99 15.00 -15.86 8.23
CA GLY A 99 14.84 -17.32 8.29
C GLY A 99 14.42 -17.86 9.66
N ASP A 100 13.98 -17.00 10.57
CA ASP A 100 13.33 -17.41 11.82
C ASP A 100 11.84 -17.61 11.57
N PHE A 101 11.46 -18.84 11.20
CA PHE A 101 10.09 -19.18 10.83
C PHE A 101 9.12 -19.20 12.03
N GLN A 102 9.59 -19.38 13.27
CA GLN A 102 8.70 -19.38 14.43
C GLN A 102 8.11 -18.00 14.70
N VAL A 103 8.92 -16.96 14.55
CA VAL A 103 8.48 -15.55 14.65
C VAL A 103 7.95 -15.07 13.30
N GLY A 104 8.59 -15.47 12.20
CA GLY A 104 8.24 -15.05 10.85
C GLY A 104 6.83 -15.46 10.41
N GLU A 105 6.29 -16.58 10.90
CA GLU A 105 4.88 -16.95 10.66
C GLU A 105 3.92 -15.91 11.24
N LYS A 106 4.16 -15.43 12.46
CA LYS A 106 3.31 -14.41 13.11
C LYS A 106 3.34 -13.08 12.35
N GLU A 107 4.52 -12.67 11.90
CA GLU A 107 4.69 -11.48 11.07
C GLU A 107 3.96 -11.62 9.74
N THR A 108 4.02 -12.80 9.11
CA THR A 108 3.32 -13.09 7.85
C THR A 108 1.80 -13.10 8.04
N ASP A 109 1.31 -13.65 9.15
CA ASP A 109 -0.11 -13.60 9.52
C ASP A 109 -0.59 -12.16 9.70
N LEU A 110 0.23 -11.29 10.30
CA LEU A 110 -0.07 -9.87 10.43
C LEU A 110 -0.10 -9.16 9.07
N VAL A 111 0.81 -9.51 8.15
CA VAL A 111 0.75 -9.05 6.76
C VAL A 111 -0.54 -9.50 6.07
N ALA A 112 -0.96 -10.75 6.26
CA ALA A 112 -2.20 -11.25 5.70
C ALA A 112 -3.44 -10.50 6.23
N LYS A 113 -3.45 -10.09 7.52
CA LYS A 113 -4.49 -9.21 8.08
C LYS A 113 -4.49 -7.85 7.38
N MET A 114 -3.33 -7.22 7.19
CA MET A 114 -3.21 -5.93 6.50
C MET A 114 -3.64 -6.01 5.02
N VAL A 115 -3.36 -7.13 4.33
CA VAL A 115 -3.88 -7.38 2.97
C VAL A 115 -5.40 -7.39 2.96
N ARG A 116 -6.06 -8.02 3.94
CA ARG A 116 -7.52 -8.02 4.06
C ARG A 116 -8.05 -6.62 4.35
N ALA A 117 -7.47 -5.91 5.32
CA ALA A 117 -7.88 -4.56 5.67
C ALA A 117 -7.79 -3.59 4.47
N ALA A 118 -6.72 -3.67 3.67
CA ALA A 118 -6.60 -2.89 2.44
C ALA A 118 -7.69 -3.24 1.42
N GLY A 119 -7.99 -4.53 1.24
CA GLY A 119 -9.08 -5.00 0.39
C GLY A 119 -10.46 -4.50 0.85
N ASP A 120 -10.74 -4.60 2.16
CA ASP A 120 -11.99 -4.15 2.78
C ASP A 120 -12.17 -2.62 2.65
N ALA A 121 -11.06 -1.86 2.71
CA ALA A 121 -11.04 -0.42 2.48
C ALA A 121 -11.11 -0.01 0.99
N GLY A 122 -11.12 -0.98 0.07
CA GLY A 122 -11.15 -0.73 -1.37
C GLY A 122 -9.83 -0.22 -1.97
N ILE A 123 -8.69 -0.50 -1.33
CA ILE A 123 -7.36 -0.14 -1.82
C ILE A 123 -6.79 -1.33 -2.62
N PRO A 124 -6.55 -1.20 -3.93
CA PRO A 124 -6.25 -2.34 -4.79
C PRO A 124 -4.82 -2.88 -4.67
N ALA A 125 -3.89 -2.13 -4.07
CA ALA A 125 -2.49 -2.57 -4.02
C ALA A 125 -1.76 -2.20 -2.73
N ILE A 126 -0.79 -3.06 -2.37
CA ILE A 126 0.17 -2.83 -1.30
C ILE A 126 1.57 -2.88 -1.93
N LYS A 127 2.40 -1.89 -1.61
CA LYS A 127 3.81 -1.86 -1.99
C LYS A 127 4.71 -2.17 -0.80
N TYR A 128 5.79 -2.89 -1.05
CA TYR A 128 6.76 -3.26 -0.03
C TYR A 128 8.12 -3.52 -0.68
N PHE A 129 9.14 -3.76 0.14
CA PHE A 129 10.48 -4.17 -0.29
C PHE A 129 10.96 -5.34 0.56
N LEU A 130 11.82 -6.18 -0.02
CA LEU A 130 12.47 -7.30 0.64
C LEU A 130 13.98 -7.16 0.49
N CYS A 131 14.54 -6.15 1.15
CA CYS A 131 15.98 -5.91 1.22
C CYS A 131 16.39 -5.74 2.68
N GLU A 132 17.42 -6.47 3.08
CA GLU A 132 18.01 -6.41 4.43
C GLU A 132 18.71 -5.06 4.66
N MET A 133 19.38 -4.55 3.63
CA MET A 133 20.00 -3.23 3.67
C MET A 133 18.97 -2.14 3.37
N GLU A 134 18.87 -1.16 4.26
CA GLU A 134 18.14 0.07 3.98
C GLU A 134 18.69 0.70 2.70
N ASN A 135 17.78 1.02 1.78
CA ASN A 135 18.02 1.55 0.45
C ASN A 135 19.27 2.47 0.43
N GLN A 136 20.38 1.99 -0.14
CA GLN A 136 21.57 2.80 -0.40
C GLN A 136 21.16 3.86 -1.43
N ARG A 137 20.77 5.03 -0.93
CA ARG A 137 20.57 6.22 -1.75
C ARG A 137 21.90 6.88 -2.03
#